data_AF-A0A1H3FPK5-F1
#
_entry.id   AF-A0A1H3FPK5-F1
#
_cell.length_a   1.000
_cell.length_b   1.000
_cell.length_c   1.000
_cell.angle_alpha   90.00
_cell.angle_beta   90.00
_cell.angle_gamma   90.00
#
_symmetry.space_group_name_H-M   'P 1'
#
loop_
_entity.id
_entity.type
_entity.pdbx_description
1 polymer ?
#
loop_
_entity_poly.entity_id
_entity_poly.type
_entity_poly.pdbx_seq_one_letter_code
_entity_poly.pdbx_strand_id
1 'polypeptide(L)'
;MSEEDYVASDLAAIRESIADAFGDDGWEPDDSMSRAAWRAAQIEVTDPDSLLASQPFSGTHSIIDMTGVSATSAPHMVAPVPVEELDELFGTRRPAATTVAEAIENSALTGLERWRGRYVIGYDGDVPHAIYFVGYSGD
;
A
#
# COMPACT_ATOMS: atom_id res chain seq x y z
N MET A 1 -8.14 -29.70 23.88
CA MET A 1 -8.22 -28.67 22.82
C MET A 1 -7.46 -27.48 23.34
N SER A 2 -6.48 -27.01 22.58
CA SER A 2 -5.72 -25.81 22.94
C SER A 2 -6.55 -24.55 22.67
N GLU A 3 -6.11 -23.42 23.21
CA GLU A 3 -6.74 -22.12 22.96
C GLU A 3 -6.69 -21.75 21.46
N GLU A 4 -5.61 -22.14 20.77
CA GLU A 4 -5.46 -22.00 19.32
C GLU A 4 -6.48 -22.84 18.55
N ASP A 5 -6.71 -24.10 18.97
CA ASP A 5 -7.72 -24.97 18.36
C ASP A 5 -9.14 -24.42 18.57
N TYR A 6 -9.39 -23.77 19.72
CA TYR A 6 -10.67 -23.16 20.04
C TYR A 6 -10.94 -21.94 19.16
N VAL A 7 -9.96 -21.03 19.02
CA VAL A 7 -10.09 -19.84 18.17
C VAL A 7 -10.26 -20.23 16.70
N ALA A 8 -9.53 -21.24 16.21
CA ALA A 8 -9.66 -21.71 14.85
C ALA A 8 -11.04 -22.32 14.57
N SER A 9 -11.58 -23.07 15.54
CA SER A 9 -12.94 -23.63 15.46
C SER A 9 -14.02 -22.55 15.48
N ASP A 10 -13.83 -21.51 16.29
CA ASP A 10 -14.80 -20.41 16.42
C ASP A 10 -14.82 -19.56 15.15
N LEU A 11 -13.66 -19.24 14.58
CA LEU A 11 -13.55 -18.54 13.29
C LEU A 11 -14.13 -19.34 12.12
N ALA A 12 -13.97 -20.67 12.13
CA ALA A 12 -14.57 -21.54 11.11
C ALA A 12 -16.11 -21.52 11.20
N ALA A 13 -16.66 -21.57 12.41
CA ALA A 13 -18.10 -21.49 12.64
C ALA A 13 -18.68 -20.12 12.25
N ILE A 14 -17.94 -19.04 12.53
CA ILE A 14 -18.32 -17.68 12.10
C ILE A 14 -18.30 -17.57 10.57
N ARG A 15 -17.27 -18.12 9.91
CA ARG A 15 -17.18 -18.13 8.45
C ARG A 15 -18.32 -18.92 7.81
N GLU A 16 -18.65 -20.09 8.36
CA GLU A 16 -19.76 -20.93 7.90
C GLU A 16 -21.11 -20.21 8.10
N SER A 17 -21.32 -19.57 9.26
CA SER A 17 -22.49 -18.75 9.53
C SER A 17 -22.66 -17.58 8.56
N ILE A 18 -21.56 -16.97 8.11
CA ILE A 18 -21.58 -15.86 7.16
C ILE A 18 -21.86 -16.37 5.75
N ALA A 19 -21.23 -17.46 5.33
CA ALA A 19 -21.48 -18.07 4.02
C ALA A 19 -22.94 -18.56 3.88
N ASP A 20 -23.51 -19.15 4.94
CA ASP A 20 -24.91 -19.60 4.95
C ASP A 20 -25.91 -18.42 4.94
N ALA A 21 -25.57 -17.31 5.59
CA ALA A 21 -26.45 -16.16 5.69
C ALA A 21 -26.44 -15.28 4.42
N PHE A 22 -25.30 -15.23 3.71
CA PHE A 22 -25.07 -14.27 2.63
C PHE A 22 -24.77 -14.91 1.27
N GLY A 23 -24.62 -16.24 1.20
CA GLY A 23 -24.21 -16.96 -0.01
C GLY A 23 -22.68 -17.07 -0.12
N ASP A 24 -22.18 -18.24 -0.51
CA ASP A 24 -20.78 -18.42 -0.93
C ASP A 24 -20.66 -18.01 -2.39
N ASP A 25 -20.69 -16.71 -2.62
CA ASP A 25 -20.67 -16.14 -3.95
C ASP A 25 -19.25 -16.27 -4.49
N GLY A 26 -19.04 -17.28 -5.35
CA GLY A 26 -17.83 -17.43 -6.12
C GLY A 26 -17.43 -16.09 -6.74
N TRP A 27 -16.21 -15.67 -6.44
CA TRP A 27 -15.59 -14.39 -6.82
C TRP A 27 -16.19 -13.74 -8.09
N GLU A 28 -17.08 -12.77 -7.88
CA GLU A 28 -17.42 -11.73 -8.86
C GLU A 28 -17.08 -10.36 -8.27
N PRO A 29 -16.43 -9.46 -9.05
CA PRO A 29 -15.98 -8.17 -8.55
C PRO A 29 -17.15 -7.18 -8.61
N ASP A 30 -18.00 -7.15 -7.60
CA ASP A 30 -18.77 -5.96 -7.28
C ASP A 30 -18.25 -5.34 -5.98
N ASP A 31 -17.37 -4.35 -6.15
CA ASP A 31 -16.69 -3.57 -5.12
C ASP A 31 -17.67 -2.55 -4.47
N SER A 32 -18.87 -3.01 -4.14
CA SER A 32 -19.98 -2.22 -3.63
C SER A 32 -20.31 -2.53 -2.16
N MET A 33 -19.31 -2.96 -1.38
CA MET A 33 -19.35 -2.71 0.06
C MET A 33 -19.53 -1.20 0.24
N SER A 34 -20.75 -0.79 0.59
CA SER A 34 -21.10 0.63 0.67
C SER A 34 -20.07 1.33 1.55
N ARG A 35 -19.51 2.46 1.11
CA ARG A 35 -18.59 3.29 1.92
C ARG A 35 -19.10 3.55 3.33
N ALA A 36 -20.41 3.48 3.55
CA ALA A 36 -21.06 3.55 4.86
C ALA A 36 -20.75 2.34 5.76
N ALA A 37 -20.77 1.12 5.24
CA ALA A 37 -20.37 -0.09 5.96
C ALA A 37 -18.87 -0.07 6.31
N TRP A 38 -18.02 0.37 5.38
CA TRP A 38 -16.58 0.56 5.63
C TRP A 38 -16.30 1.62 6.71
N ARG A 39 -17.01 2.75 6.68
CA ARG A 39 -16.89 3.78 7.74
C ARG A 39 -17.42 3.29 9.10
N ALA A 40 -18.45 2.46 9.10
CA ALA A 40 -19.03 1.91 10.33
C ALA A 40 -18.15 0.83 10.98
N ALA A 41 -17.30 0.16 10.19
CA ALA A 41 -16.38 -0.88 10.65
C ALA A 41 -14.98 -0.34 11.03
N GLN A 42 -14.80 0.98 11.17
CA GLN A 42 -13.51 1.54 11.57
C GLN A 42 -13.14 1.09 12.98
N ILE A 43 -12.16 0.21 13.06
CA ILE A 43 -11.43 -0.13 14.29
C ILE A 43 -10.44 1.01 14.57
N GLU A 44 -10.24 1.35 15.83
CA GLU A 44 -9.20 2.31 16.22
C GLU A 44 -7.82 1.74 15.85
N VAL A 45 -7.16 2.39 14.89
CA VAL A 45 -5.83 1.96 14.42
C VAL A 45 -4.76 2.55 15.33
N THR A 46 -4.08 1.68 16.07
CA THR A 46 -3.03 2.07 17.02
C THR A 46 -1.67 1.44 16.72
N ASP A 47 -1.66 0.41 15.88
CA ASP A 47 -0.48 -0.35 15.46
C ASP A 47 -0.66 -0.94 14.03
N PRO A 48 0.41 -1.46 13.39
CA PRO A 48 0.30 -2.04 12.04
C PRO A 48 -0.67 -3.21 11.89
N ASP A 49 -0.84 -4.04 12.92
CA ASP A 49 -1.73 -5.21 12.88
C ASP A 49 -3.21 -4.77 12.90
N SER A 50 -3.54 -3.76 13.70
CA SER A 50 -4.86 -3.12 13.74
C SER A 50 -5.21 -2.41 12.43
N LEU A 51 -4.21 -1.85 11.73
CA LEU A 51 -4.39 -1.28 10.39
C LEU A 51 -4.76 -2.36 9.38
N LEU A 52 -4.04 -3.48 9.39
CA LEU A 52 -4.31 -4.63 8.51
C LEU A 52 -5.72 -5.19 8.73
N ALA A 53 -6.13 -5.37 9.99
CA ALA A 53 -7.46 -5.85 10.34
C ALA A 53 -8.58 -4.88 9.90
N SER A 54 -8.30 -3.57 9.83
CA SER A 54 -9.26 -2.55 9.39
C SER A 54 -9.48 -2.48 7.87
N GLN A 55 -8.67 -3.18 7.07
CA GLN A 55 -8.73 -3.14 5.59
C GLN A 55 -8.93 -4.53 4.97
N PRO A 56 -10.02 -5.25 5.28
CA PRO A 56 -10.22 -6.64 4.85
C PRO A 56 -10.43 -6.82 3.34
N PHE A 57 -10.86 -5.77 2.61
CA PHE A 57 -11.23 -5.87 1.18
C PHE A 57 -10.42 -4.99 0.24
N SER A 58 -9.84 -3.90 0.74
CA SER A 58 -9.07 -2.92 -0.06
C SER A 58 -7.57 -2.98 0.22
N GLY A 59 -7.19 -3.88 1.13
CA GLY A 59 -5.89 -3.93 1.79
C GLY A 59 -5.34 -2.56 2.21
N THR A 60 -4.08 -2.50 2.62
CA THR A 60 -3.60 -1.37 3.43
C THR A 60 -3.20 -0.14 2.62
N HIS A 61 -3.30 -0.19 1.27
CA HIS A 61 -2.79 0.84 0.35
C HIS A 61 -1.36 1.31 0.72
N SER A 62 -0.58 0.42 1.31
CA SER A 62 0.71 0.74 1.89
C SER A 62 1.80 0.13 1.02
N ILE A 63 2.98 0.75 1.01
CA ILE A 63 4.13 0.21 0.28
C ILE A 63 4.72 -1.07 0.92
N ILE A 64 4.05 -1.60 1.96
CA ILE A 64 4.51 -2.71 2.81
C ILE A 64 4.65 -4.01 2.00
N ASP A 65 3.98 -4.11 0.86
CA ASP A 65 4.08 -5.24 -0.07
C ASP A 65 5.41 -5.34 -0.83
N MET A 66 6.31 -4.36 -0.69
CA MET A 66 7.61 -4.38 -1.36
C MET A 66 8.63 -5.21 -0.59
N THR A 67 9.24 -6.18 -1.27
CA THR A 67 10.18 -7.15 -0.71
C THR A 67 11.64 -6.68 -0.71
N GLY A 68 11.94 -5.58 -1.39
CA GLY A 68 13.29 -5.02 -1.44
C GLY A 68 13.48 -3.89 -2.44
N VAL A 69 14.76 -3.56 -2.67
CA VAL A 69 15.20 -2.57 -3.64
C VAL A 69 15.86 -3.23 -4.84
N SER A 70 15.61 -2.68 -6.03
CA SER A 70 16.19 -3.13 -7.29
C SER A 70 16.81 -1.95 -8.03
N ALA A 71 17.83 -2.22 -8.85
CA ALA A 71 18.42 -1.20 -9.73
C ALA A 71 17.46 -0.77 -10.85
N THR A 72 16.50 -1.63 -11.21
CA THR A 72 15.51 -1.40 -12.26
C THR A 72 14.12 -1.81 -11.78
N SER A 73 13.07 -1.29 -12.42
CA SER A 73 11.69 -1.65 -12.11
C SER A 73 11.48 -3.16 -12.16
N ALA A 74 11.08 -3.75 -11.03
CA ALA A 74 10.80 -5.18 -10.90
C ALA A 74 9.53 -5.39 -10.06
N PRO A 75 8.77 -6.47 -10.29
CA PRO A 75 7.61 -6.80 -9.45
C PRO A 75 8.03 -6.97 -7.98
N HIS A 76 7.18 -6.50 -7.06
CA HIS A 76 7.35 -6.53 -5.61
C HIS A 76 8.61 -5.82 -5.11
N MET A 77 9.16 -4.88 -5.88
CA MET A 77 10.40 -4.17 -5.56
C MET A 77 10.24 -2.66 -5.77
N VAL A 78 11.06 -1.90 -5.06
CA VAL A 78 11.22 -0.46 -5.27
C VAL A 78 12.47 -0.20 -6.12
N ALA A 79 12.36 0.63 -7.15
CA ALA A 79 13.48 1.03 -8.00
C ALA A 79 13.72 2.55 -7.95
N PRO A 80 14.93 3.06 -8.26
CA PRO A 80 15.12 4.50 -8.40
C PRO A 80 14.24 5.05 -9.53
N VAL A 81 13.76 6.29 -9.38
CA VAL A 81 13.18 7.02 -10.52
C VAL A 81 14.25 7.16 -11.62
N PRO A 82 13.91 6.87 -12.89
CA PRO A 82 14.83 7.01 -14.02
C PRO A 82 15.40 8.44 -14.13
N VAL A 83 16.63 8.56 -14.61
CA VAL A 83 17.33 9.84 -14.70
C VAL A 83 16.59 10.81 -15.62
N GLU A 84 16.03 10.31 -16.70
CA GLU A 84 15.26 11.06 -17.68
C GLU A 84 14.00 11.67 -17.03
N GLU A 85 13.34 10.89 -16.18
CA GLU A 85 12.15 11.33 -15.46
C GLU A 85 12.49 12.32 -14.34
N LEU A 86 13.66 12.22 -13.71
CA LEU A 86 14.15 13.25 -12.77
C LEU A 86 14.39 14.58 -13.48
N ASP A 87 15.02 14.54 -14.65
CA ASP A 87 15.26 15.72 -15.47
C ASP A 87 13.93 16.33 -15.96
N GLU A 88 12.93 15.51 -16.31
CA GLU A 88 11.59 15.97 -16.73
C GLU A 88 10.76 16.56 -15.58
N LEU A 89 10.72 15.90 -14.41
CA LEU A 89 9.89 16.30 -13.27
C LEU A 89 10.49 17.45 -12.47
N PHE A 90 11.81 17.47 -12.31
CA PHE A 90 12.49 18.39 -11.41
C PHE A 90 13.45 19.35 -12.10
N GLY A 91 13.78 19.12 -13.39
CA GLY A 91 14.82 19.88 -14.10
C GLY A 91 16.23 19.61 -13.59
N THR A 92 16.39 18.62 -12.69
CA THR A 92 17.67 18.26 -12.05
C THR A 92 17.62 16.85 -11.51
N ARG A 93 18.81 16.23 -11.41
CA ARG A 93 19.02 14.90 -10.81
C ARG A 93 19.22 14.95 -9.29
N ARG A 94 19.28 16.17 -8.73
CA ARG A 94 19.44 16.44 -7.30
C ARG A 94 18.34 17.38 -6.82
N PRO A 95 17.07 16.94 -6.86
CA PRO A 95 15.97 17.78 -6.39
C PRO A 95 16.12 18.04 -4.89
N ALA A 96 15.72 19.24 -4.46
CA ALA A 96 15.66 19.55 -3.04
C ALA A 96 14.62 18.64 -2.35
N ALA A 97 14.88 18.27 -1.10
CA ALA A 97 13.96 17.42 -0.33
C ALA A 97 12.53 17.97 -0.28
N THR A 98 12.38 19.29 -0.13
CA THR A 98 11.07 19.96 -0.15
C THR A 98 10.36 19.81 -1.49
N THR A 99 11.08 19.96 -2.61
CA THR A 99 10.53 19.80 -3.95
C THR A 99 10.06 18.36 -4.21
N VAL A 100 10.79 17.36 -3.71
CA VAL A 100 10.36 15.96 -3.82
C VAL A 100 9.07 15.74 -3.01
N ALA A 101 8.98 16.28 -1.79
CA ALA A 101 7.78 16.19 -0.98
C ALA A 101 6.56 16.83 -1.66
N GLU A 102 6.72 18.05 -2.20
CA GLU A 102 5.66 18.75 -2.96
C GLU A 102 5.22 17.95 -4.20
N ALA A 103 6.15 17.31 -4.92
CA ALA A 103 5.82 16.48 -6.07
C ALA A 103 4.99 15.24 -5.68
N ILE A 104 5.27 14.64 -4.53
CA ILE A 104 4.49 13.51 -4.00
C ILE A 104 3.08 13.97 -3.60
N GLU A 105 2.97 15.08 -2.88
CA GLU A 105 1.68 15.67 -2.48
C GLU A 105 0.80 16.00 -3.69
N ASN A 106 1.43 16.51 -4.76
CA ASN A 106 0.75 16.82 -6.02
C ASN A 106 0.55 15.60 -6.94
N SER A 107 0.85 14.38 -6.47
CA SER A 107 0.70 13.15 -7.24
C SER A 107 1.50 13.11 -8.56
N ALA A 108 2.62 13.85 -8.64
CA ALA A 108 3.46 13.91 -9.84
C ALA A 108 4.31 12.63 -10.04
N LEU A 109 4.53 11.86 -8.98
CA LEU A 109 5.26 10.58 -8.99
C LEU A 109 4.32 9.36 -9.00
N THR A 110 3.15 9.50 -9.62
CA THR A 110 2.12 8.44 -9.72
C THR A 110 2.18 7.69 -11.06
N GLY A 111 1.27 6.73 -11.30
CA GLY A 111 1.20 5.99 -12.58
C GLY A 111 2.01 4.69 -12.63
N LEU A 112 2.44 4.18 -11.48
CA LEU A 112 3.00 2.84 -11.34
C LEU A 112 1.94 1.75 -11.54
N GLU A 113 2.37 0.57 -11.96
CA GLU A 113 1.53 -0.63 -11.86
C GLU A 113 1.43 -1.08 -10.39
N ARG A 114 0.39 -1.86 -10.07
CA ARG A 114 0.33 -2.60 -8.80
C ARG A 114 1.60 -3.44 -8.61
N TRP A 115 1.96 -3.65 -7.35
CA TRP A 115 3.17 -4.39 -6.97
C TRP A 115 4.48 -3.72 -7.41
N ARG A 116 4.49 -2.40 -7.62
CA ARG A 116 5.70 -1.67 -7.98
C ARG A 116 5.87 -0.42 -7.15
N GLY A 117 7.11 -0.16 -6.77
CA GLY A 117 7.49 1.07 -6.08
C GLY A 117 8.61 1.80 -6.81
N ARG A 118 8.73 3.09 -6.50
CA ARG A 118 9.89 3.92 -6.85
C ARG A 118 10.40 4.71 -5.65
N TYR A 119 11.66 5.10 -5.72
CA TYR A 119 12.22 6.05 -4.75
C TYR A 119 12.96 7.20 -5.42
N VAL A 120 12.96 8.35 -4.74
CA VAL A 120 13.71 9.56 -5.12
C VAL A 120 14.56 10.01 -3.93
N ILE A 121 15.79 10.42 -4.21
CA ILE A 121 16.66 11.04 -3.19
C ILE A 121 16.43 12.54 -3.21
N GLY A 122 16.01 13.09 -2.07
CA GLY A 122 15.95 14.53 -1.83
C GLY A 122 17.26 15.03 -1.24
N TYR A 123 17.71 16.18 -1.72
CA TYR A 123 18.98 16.79 -1.33
C TYR A 123 18.76 18.05 -0.48
N ASP A 124 19.75 18.36 0.36
CA ASP A 124 19.98 19.69 0.93
C ASP A 124 21.30 20.21 0.34
N GLY A 125 21.19 21.07 -0.68
CA GLY A 125 22.31 21.43 -1.54
C GLY A 125 22.89 20.21 -2.27
N ASP A 126 24.16 19.90 -2.02
CA ASP A 126 24.86 18.76 -2.62
C ASP A 126 24.84 17.49 -1.77
N VAL A 127 24.20 17.53 -0.59
CA VAL A 127 24.19 16.41 0.36
C VAL A 127 22.85 15.67 0.27
N PRO A 128 22.85 14.35 0.05
CA PRO A 128 21.64 13.54 0.20
C PRO A 128 21.05 13.71 1.61
N HIS A 129 19.80 14.14 1.67
CA HIS A 129 19.13 14.48 2.92
C HIS A 129 18.04 13.46 3.28
N ALA A 130 17.25 13.02 2.31
CA ALA A 130 16.12 12.11 2.53
C ALA A 130 15.92 11.16 1.33
N ILE A 131 15.27 10.02 1.57
CA ILE A 131 14.80 9.11 0.53
C ILE A 131 13.28 9.01 0.65
N TYR A 132 12.60 9.28 -0.44
CA TYR A 132 11.15 9.23 -0.53
C TYR A 132 10.74 7.99 -1.30
N PHE A 133 9.77 7.26 -0.78
CA PHE A 133 9.24 6.06 -1.41
C PHE A 133 7.79 6.31 -1.85
N VAL A 134 7.47 5.89 -3.08
CA VAL A 134 6.13 5.92 -3.66
C VAL A 134 5.85 4.57 -4.31
N GLY A 135 4.61 4.12 -4.34
CA GLY A 135 4.29 2.81 -4.88
C GLY A 135 2.83 2.47 -4.76
N TYR A 136 2.42 1.43 -5.47
CA TYR A 136 1.11 0.84 -5.30
C TYR A 136 1.23 -0.56 -4.73
N SER A 137 0.51 -0.74 -3.64
CA SER A 137 0.20 -2.04 -3.04
C SER A 137 -0.47 -2.96 -4.05
N GLY A 138 -0.40 -4.25 -3.77
CA GLY A 138 -0.96 -5.29 -4.61
C GLY A 138 -2.46 -5.51 -4.47
N ASP A 139 -2.97 -5.12 -3.30
CA ASP A 139 -4.37 -5.16 -2.91
C ASP A 139 -5.28 -4.21 -3.72
#